data_AF-A0A7S0NQ32-F1
#
_entry.id   AF-A0A7S0NQ32-F1
#
_cell.length_a   1.000
_cell.length_b   1.000
_cell.length_c   1.000
_cell.angle_alpha   90.00
_cell.angle_beta   90.00
_cell.angle_gamma   90.00
#
_symmetry.space_group_name_H-M   'P 1'
#
loop_
_entity.id
_entity.type
_entity.pdbx_description
1 polymer ?
#
loop_
_entity_poly.entity_id
_entity_poly.type
_entity_poly.pdbx_seq_one_letter_code
_entity_poly.pdbx_strand_id
1 'polypeptide(L)'
;ALSTLALCLRTCAAVPGGTTEYGNVQIANDEWSPEQTFGNSKANLQIGVQSNQTNSFQDIGFGYVGAALQHKPPAVIAYEQMSAAGETNGDLVFGTRSTTDGSVAASRAMRIRASGAVEVDGDTTVSETLRVNKDVTLDADLVVTKAATAWTHSGGTSLVVTSTNGFVKVVSSSQYVDVESV
;
A
#
# COMPACT_ATOMS: atom_id res chain seq x y z
N ALA A 1 -23.30 -35.61 -27.11
CA ALA A 1 -22.34 -34.60 -27.59
C ALA A 1 -21.71 -33.95 -26.37
N LEU A 2 -20.44 -34.22 -26.10
CA LEU A 2 -19.69 -33.51 -25.06
C LEU A 2 -19.30 -32.15 -25.65
N SER A 3 -19.91 -31.07 -25.17
CA SER A 3 -19.42 -29.72 -25.49
C SER A 3 -18.20 -29.46 -24.63
N THR A 4 -17.02 -29.45 -25.23
CA THR A 4 -15.81 -28.92 -24.62
C THR A 4 -16.02 -27.42 -24.39
N LEU A 5 -16.19 -27.01 -23.14
CA LEU A 5 -16.22 -25.61 -22.75
C LEU A 5 -14.80 -25.06 -22.90
N ALA A 6 -14.50 -24.42 -24.03
CA ALA A 6 -13.24 -23.71 -24.21
C ALA A 6 -13.32 -22.37 -23.45
N LEU A 7 -12.52 -22.23 -22.39
CA LEU A 7 -12.29 -20.94 -21.74
C LEU A 7 -11.48 -20.06 -22.70
N CYS A 8 -12.15 -19.17 -23.43
CA CYS A 8 -11.50 -18.17 -24.26
C CYS A 8 -11.05 -16.99 -23.38
N LEU A 9 -9.81 -17.01 -22.90
CA LEU A 9 -9.13 -15.80 -22.43
C LEU A 9 -8.84 -14.92 -23.65
N ARG A 10 -9.70 -13.92 -23.90
CA ARG A 10 -9.47 -12.95 -24.98
C ARG A 10 -8.36 -11.98 -24.56
N THR A 11 -7.15 -12.21 -25.03
CA THR A 11 -6.15 -11.15 -25.17
C THR A 11 -5.83 -10.98 -26.66
N CYS A 12 -6.73 -10.35 -27.41
CA CYS A 12 -6.35 -9.73 -28.68
C CYS A 12 -7.23 -8.51 -28.99
N ALA A 13 -6.75 -7.33 -28.61
CA ALA A 13 -7.01 -6.14 -29.41
C ALA A 13 -5.75 -5.91 -30.25
N ALA A 14 -5.76 -6.34 -31.50
CA ALA A 14 -4.74 -5.91 -32.45
C ALA A 14 -5.00 -4.42 -32.75
N VAL A 15 -4.16 -3.53 -32.24
CA VAL A 15 -4.05 -2.16 -32.78
C VAL A 15 -3.12 -2.25 -33.98
N PRO A 16 -3.58 -1.91 -35.21
CA PRO A 16 -2.69 -1.88 -36.37
C PRO A 16 -1.58 -0.85 -36.15
N GLY A 17 -0.33 -1.32 -35.97
CA GLY A 17 0.87 -0.49 -35.94
C GLY A 17 1.57 -0.27 -34.59
N GLY A 18 1.16 -0.93 -33.49
CA GLY A 18 1.83 -0.84 -32.18
C GLY A 18 2.48 -2.16 -31.75
N THR A 19 3.56 -2.09 -30.96
CA THR A 19 4.20 -3.26 -30.33
C THR A 19 3.19 -4.01 -29.47
N THR A 20 3.00 -5.30 -29.72
CA THR A 20 2.05 -6.15 -28.99
C THR A 20 2.44 -6.24 -27.52
N GLU A 21 1.59 -5.73 -26.63
CA GLU A 21 1.78 -5.85 -25.17
C GLU A 21 1.14 -7.16 -24.69
N TYR A 22 1.96 -8.10 -24.23
CA TYR A 22 1.51 -9.42 -23.77
C TYR A 22 1.13 -9.33 -22.29
N GLY A 23 -0.17 -9.25 -21.99
CA GLY A 23 -0.68 -9.55 -20.64
C GLY A 23 -1.01 -11.03 -20.55
N ASN A 24 -0.12 -11.87 -20.02
CA ASN A 24 -0.42 -13.26 -19.75
C ASN A 24 -0.81 -13.47 -18.27
N VAL A 25 -1.85 -14.27 -18.09
CA VAL A 25 -2.30 -14.76 -16.78
C VAL A 25 -1.82 -16.21 -16.67
N GLN A 26 -0.88 -16.46 -15.76
CA GLN A 26 -0.42 -17.81 -15.47
C GLN A 26 -1.20 -18.33 -14.26
N ILE A 27 -1.94 -19.42 -14.47
CA ILE A 27 -2.59 -20.18 -13.40
C ILE A 27 -1.82 -21.50 -13.32
N ALA A 28 -1.00 -21.67 -12.27
CA ALA A 28 -0.19 -22.86 -12.08
C ALA A 28 -0.54 -23.50 -10.73
N ASN A 29 -1.03 -24.73 -10.76
CA ASN A 29 -1.08 -25.61 -9.58
C ASN A 29 -0.75 -27.05 -10.00
N ASP A 30 0.37 -27.24 -10.69
CA ASP A 30 0.82 -28.57 -11.11
C ASP A 30 1.66 -29.33 -10.06
N GLU A 31 1.81 -28.79 -8.84
CA GLU A 31 2.68 -29.36 -7.80
C GLU A 31 1.87 -30.08 -6.70
N TRP A 32 2.13 -31.38 -6.49
CA TRP A 32 1.53 -32.22 -5.42
C TRP A 32 2.00 -31.82 -4.01
N SER A 33 3.06 -31.02 -3.89
CA SER A 33 3.58 -30.52 -2.61
C SER A 33 3.30 -29.01 -2.47
N PRO A 34 2.62 -28.56 -1.41
CA PRO A 34 2.32 -27.15 -1.22
C PRO A 34 3.59 -26.32 -0.97
N GLU A 35 3.57 -25.05 -1.39
CA GLU A 35 4.64 -24.08 -1.13
C GLU A 35 4.74 -23.78 0.38
N GLN A 36 5.91 -24.02 0.97
CA GLN A 36 6.17 -23.83 2.42
C GLN A 36 6.96 -22.56 2.73
N THR A 37 7.40 -21.83 1.70
CA THR A 37 8.13 -20.57 1.84
C THR A 37 7.49 -19.55 0.92
N PHE A 38 7.03 -18.44 1.48
CA PHE A 38 6.35 -17.39 0.73
C PHE A 38 7.21 -16.89 -0.45
N GLY A 39 6.72 -17.10 -1.69
CA GLY A 39 7.28 -16.54 -2.91
C GLY A 39 8.53 -17.24 -3.45
N ASN A 40 8.75 -18.52 -3.12
CA ASN A 40 9.97 -19.25 -3.48
C ASN A 40 9.88 -20.06 -4.79
N SER A 41 8.68 -20.31 -5.32
CA SER A 41 8.51 -21.20 -6.48
C SER A 41 7.61 -20.60 -7.57
N LYS A 42 6.29 -20.87 -7.52
CA LYS A 42 5.32 -20.44 -8.52
C LYS A 42 4.12 -19.85 -7.80
N ALA A 43 3.76 -18.61 -8.12
CA ALA A 43 2.49 -18.06 -7.64
C ALA A 43 1.33 -18.86 -8.23
N ASN A 44 0.33 -19.21 -7.41
CA ASN A 44 -0.90 -19.86 -7.87
C ASN A 44 -1.62 -19.04 -8.95
N LEU A 45 -1.45 -17.72 -8.90
CA LEU A 45 -1.90 -16.76 -9.90
C LEU A 45 -0.82 -15.68 -10.06
N GLN A 46 -0.24 -15.60 -11.26
CA GLN A 46 0.70 -14.54 -11.61
C GLN A 46 0.11 -13.68 -12.74
N ILE A 47 0.21 -12.36 -12.58
CA ILE A 47 -0.32 -11.37 -13.51
C ILE A 47 0.83 -10.44 -13.93
N GLY A 48 0.90 -10.13 -15.22
CA GLY A 48 1.81 -9.11 -15.75
C GLY A 48 3.23 -9.59 -16.04
N VAL A 49 3.45 -10.89 -16.27
CA VAL A 49 4.81 -11.37 -16.57
C VAL A 49 5.32 -10.80 -17.90
N GLN A 50 6.65 -10.68 -18.05
CA GLN A 50 7.36 -10.10 -19.21
C GLN A 50 7.22 -8.59 -19.46
N SER A 51 6.37 -7.87 -18.73
CA SER A 51 6.36 -6.41 -18.76
C SER A 51 7.49 -5.88 -17.85
N ASN A 52 8.62 -5.50 -18.46
CA ASN A 52 9.90 -5.28 -17.76
C ASN A 52 10.41 -3.83 -17.78
N GLN A 53 9.53 -2.84 -17.84
CA GLN A 53 9.94 -1.43 -17.90
C GLN A 53 9.95 -0.79 -16.51
N THR A 54 11.03 -0.08 -16.16
CA THR A 54 11.05 0.70 -14.91
C THR A 54 9.91 1.72 -14.90
N ASN A 55 9.22 1.81 -13.76
CA ASN A 55 8.01 2.59 -13.50
C ASN A 55 6.78 2.16 -14.33
N SER A 56 6.74 0.94 -14.87
CA SER A 56 5.51 0.37 -15.43
C SER A 56 4.64 -0.25 -14.34
N PHE A 57 3.33 -0.26 -14.59
CA PHE A 57 2.35 -0.86 -13.70
C PHE A 57 1.75 -2.11 -14.33
N GLN A 58 1.61 -3.16 -13.53
CA GLN A 58 0.83 -4.35 -13.85
C GLN A 58 -0.39 -4.35 -12.95
N ASP A 59 -1.50 -3.83 -13.46
CA ASP A 59 -2.67 -3.50 -12.66
C ASP A 59 -3.85 -4.48 -12.81
N ILE A 60 -4.70 -4.46 -11.79
CA ILE A 60 -6.01 -5.11 -11.72
C ILE A 60 -7.02 -4.02 -11.40
N GLY A 61 -7.91 -3.75 -12.35
CA GLY A 61 -8.95 -2.73 -12.22
C GLY A 61 -10.21 -3.23 -11.53
N PHE A 62 -10.81 -2.36 -10.71
CA PHE A 62 -12.07 -2.58 -9.99
C PHE A 62 -13.04 -1.42 -10.18
N GLY A 63 -14.34 -1.73 -10.17
CA GLY A 63 -15.43 -0.74 -10.17
C GLY A 63 -16.18 -0.62 -11.49
N TYR A 64 -17.29 0.13 -11.47
CA TYR A 64 -18.14 0.35 -12.64
C TYR A 64 -17.53 1.40 -13.58
N VAL A 65 -17.56 1.11 -14.88
CA VAL A 65 -17.23 2.08 -15.95
C VAL A 65 -18.30 2.03 -17.04
N GLY A 66 -18.75 3.20 -17.49
CA GLY A 66 -19.59 3.32 -18.68
C GLY A 66 -18.78 3.11 -19.96
N ALA A 67 -19.47 2.96 -21.09
CA ALA A 67 -18.83 2.73 -22.39
C ALA A 67 -17.77 3.78 -22.77
N ALA A 68 -18.02 5.06 -22.45
CA ALA A 68 -17.08 6.16 -22.72
C ALA A 68 -15.79 6.10 -21.88
N LEU A 69 -15.79 5.34 -20.78
CA LEU A 69 -14.69 5.24 -19.82
C LEU A 69 -14.15 3.80 -19.72
N GLN A 70 -14.36 2.99 -20.77
CA GLN A 70 -13.75 1.67 -20.87
C GLN A 70 -12.23 1.80 -20.66
N HIS A 71 -11.68 0.93 -19.80
CA HIS A 71 -10.26 0.95 -19.36
C HIS A 71 -9.87 2.06 -18.37
N LYS A 72 -10.85 2.71 -17.72
CA LYS A 72 -10.59 3.70 -16.65
C LYS A 72 -11.22 3.25 -15.33
N PRO A 73 -10.80 2.12 -14.75
CA PRO A 73 -11.40 1.58 -13.53
C PRO A 73 -11.29 2.60 -12.36
N PRO A 74 -12.34 2.75 -11.53
CA PRO A 74 -12.32 3.62 -10.35
C PRO A 74 -11.24 3.30 -9.32
N ALA A 75 -10.91 2.02 -9.12
CA ALA A 75 -9.87 1.58 -8.21
C ALA A 75 -8.95 0.57 -8.89
N VAL A 76 -7.69 0.54 -8.48
CA VAL A 76 -6.66 -0.35 -9.03
C VAL A 76 -5.80 -0.93 -7.91
N ILE A 77 -5.38 -2.18 -8.09
CA ILE A 77 -4.25 -2.76 -7.37
C ILE A 77 -3.20 -3.05 -8.41
N ALA A 78 -1.95 -2.65 -8.20
CA ALA A 78 -0.89 -2.81 -9.18
C ALA A 78 0.42 -3.20 -8.53
N TYR A 79 1.23 -3.96 -9.27
CA TYR A 79 2.66 -3.98 -9.04
C TYR A 79 3.31 -2.86 -9.85
N GLU A 80 4.19 -2.07 -9.22
CA GLU A 80 4.98 -1.03 -9.87
C GLU A 80 6.42 -1.48 -9.95
N GLN A 81 6.91 -1.67 -11.16
CA GLN A 81 8.27 -2.18 -11.33
C GLN A 81 9.30 -1.08 -11.09
N MET A 82 10.24 -1.32 -10.18
CA MET A 82 11.29 -0.36 -9.85
C MET A 82 12.59 -0.64 -10.61
N SER A 83 12.74 -1.84 -11.18
CA SER A 83 13.93 -2.21 -11.97
C SER A 83 13.60 -3.16 -13.11
N ALA A 84 13.96 -2.75 -14.34
CA ALA A 84 13.86 -3.57 -15.55
C ALA A 84 14.76 -4.83 -15.51
N ALA A 85 15.96 -4.70 -14.94
CA ALA A 85 16.90 -5.81 -14.80
C ALA A 85 16.70 -6.62 -13.51
N GLY A 86 15.96 -6.07 -12.56
CA GLY A 86 15.76 -6.67 -11.23
C GLY A 86 14.60 -7.64 -11.16
N GLU A 87 13.83 -7.82 -12.25
CA GLU A 87 12.69 -8.72 -12.55
C GLU A 87 11.57 -8.88 -11.49
N THR A 88 11.90 -8.86 -10.20
CA THR A 88 11.05 -8.97 -9.01
C THR A 88 11.16 -7.77 -8.06
N ASN A 89 11.95 -6.76 -8.40
CA ASN A 89 12.08 -5.54 -7.60
C ASN A 89 11.03 -4.49 -7.98
N GLY A 90 10.13 -4.19 -7.04
CA GLY A 90 9.01 -3.30 -7.25
C GLY A 90 8.10 -3.19 -6.03
N ASP A 91 7.15 -2.28 -6.11
CA ASP A 91 6.25 -1.92 -5.04
C ASP A 91 4.86 -2.51 -5.31
N LEU A 92 4.12 -2.91 -4.27
CA LEU A 92 2.69 -3.21 -4.38
C LEU A 92 1.89 -1.95 -4.06
N VAL A 93 0.97 -1.56 -4.93
CA VAL A 93 0.28 -0.26 -4.89
C VAL A 93 -1.23 -0.44 -4.98
N PHE A 94 -1.95 0.33 -4.17
CA PHE A 94 -3.39 0.48 -4.22
C PHE A 94 -3.71 1.92 -4.63
N GLY A 95 -4.58 2.11 -5.61
CA GLY A 95 -4.93 3.44 -6.11
C GLY A 95 -6.42 3.62 -6.37
N THR A 96 -6.86 4.87 -6.32
CA THR A 96 -8.24 5.28 -6.58
C THR A 96 -8.29 6.53 -7.45
N ARG A 97 -9.37 6.69 -8.23
CA ARG A 97 -9.64 7.93 -8.98
C ARG A 97 -10.43 8.89 -8.10
N SER A 98 -10.04 10.16 -8.12
CA SER A 98 -10.75 11.25 -7.45
C SER A 98 -11.88 11.87 -8.30
N THR A 99 -11.97 11.51 -9.58
CA THR A 99 -12.94 12.03 -10.54
C THR A 99 -13.76 10.93 -11.18
N THR A 100 -15.00 11.25 -11.56
CA THR A 100 -15.95 10.31 -12.18
C THR A 100 -15.98 10.37 -13.70
N ASP A 101 -15.37 11.38 -14.31
CA ASP A 101 -15.30 11.59 -15.75
C ASP A 101 -14.07 10.93 -16.41
N GLY A 102 -13.23 10.27 -15.61
CA GLY A 102 -12.01 9.61 -16.07
C GLY A 102 -10.97 10.56 -16.67
N SER A 103 -11.03 11.86 -16.34
CA SER A 103 -10.04 12.86 -16.75
C SER A 103 -8.71 12.70 -16.00
N VAL A 104 -8.76 12.30 -14.73
CA VAL A 104 -7.58 12.12 -13.87
C VAL A 104 -7.30 10.64 -13.68
N ALA A 105 -6.06 10.20 -13.85
CA ALA A 105 -5.63 8.82 -13.57
C ALA A 105 -5.83 8.47 -12.08
N ALA A 106 -5.83 7.17 -11.75
CA ALA A 106 -5.85 6.77 -10.35
C ALA A 106 -4.56 7.26 -9.66
N SER A 107 -4.71 7.89 -8.50
CA SER A 107 -3.57 8.21 -7.63
C SER A 107 -3.38 7.08 -6.62
N ARG A 108 -2.15 6.93 -6.14
CA ARG A 108 -1.84 5.99 -5.06
C ARG A 108 -2.57 6.43 -3.80
N ALA A 109 -3.09 5.46 -3.06
CA ALA A 109 -3.68 5.64 -1.74
C ALA A 109 -2.83 4.91 -0.68
N MET A 110 -2.31 3.73 -1.02
CA MET A 110 -1.39 2.96 -0.18
C MET A 110 -0.34 2.27 -1.04
N ARG A 111 0.87 2.12 -0.51
CA ARG A 111 1.98 1.41 -1.15
C ARG A 111 2.74 0.55 -0.14
N ILE A 112 3.16 -0.63 -0.57
CA ILE A 112 4.17 -1.45 0.12
C ILE A 112 5.42 -1.42 -0.75
N ARG A 113 6.49 -0.82 -0.24
CA ARG A 113 7.76 -0.75 -0.95
C ARG A 113 8.45 -2.10 -0.99
N ALA A 114 9.34 -2.30 -1.97
CA ALA A 114 10.25 -3.44 -1.99
C ALA A 114 11.10 -3.56 -0.70
N SER A 115 11.34 -2.45 0.01
CA SER A 115 12.02 -2.43 1.32
C SER A 115 11.16 -2.93 2.48
N GLY A 116 9.87 -3.21 2.25
CA GLY A 116 8.88 -3.60 3.26
C GLY A 116 8.18 -2.43 3.95
N ALA A 117 8.53 -1.18 3.63
CA ALA A 117 7.86 0.00 4.18
C ALA A 117 6.43 0.12 3.63
N VAL A 118 5.47 0.40 4.50
CA VAL A 118 4.09 0.71 4.10
C VAL A 118 3.88 2.21 4.17
N GLU A 119 3.41 2.79 3.06
CA GLU A 119 3.11 4.21 2.91
C GLU A 119 1.62 4.39 2.63
N VAL A 120 1.05 5.47 3.18
CA VAL A 120 -0.33 5.89 2.91
C VAL A 120 -0.28 7.32 2.41
N ASP A 121 -0.82 7.55 1.22
CA ASP A 121 -0.91 8.88 0.62
C ASP A 121 -2.18 9.55 1.18
N GLY A 122 -2.01 10.32 2.27
CA GLY A 122 -3.09 11.06 2.95
C GLY A 122 -3.29 10.67 4.42
N ASP A 123 -4.45 11.03 4.96
CA ASP A 123 -4.78 10.79 6.37
C ASP A 123 -5.08 9.30 6.63
N THR A 124 -4.58 8.78 7.76
CA THR A 124 -4.91 7.44 8.25
C THR A 124 -5.72 7.54 9.54
N THR A 125 -6.93 6.98 9.55
CA THR A 125 -7.72 6.82 10.79
C THR A 125 -7.48 5.44 11.38
N VAL A 126 -7.04 5.39 12.64
CA VAL A 126 -6.95 4.15 13.42
C VAL A 126 -7.97 4.25 14.55
N SER A 127 -9.07 3.49 14.45
CA SER A 127 -10.16 3.55 15.43
C SER A 127 -9.86 2.83 16.75
N GLU A 128 -8.82 2.00 16.75
CA GLU A 128 -8.37 1.20 17.89
C GLU A 128 -6.93 1.59 18.28
N THR A 129 -6.13 0.64 18.75
CA THR A 129 -4.75 0.88 19.17
C THR A 129 -3.77 0.73 18.00
N LEU A 130 -2.88 1.72 17.82
CA LEU A 130 -1.65 1.56 17.05
C LEU A 130 -0.55 1.01 17.96
N ARG A 131 -0.10 -0.21 17.70
CA ARG A 131 1.06 -0.80 18.40
C ARG A 131 2.34 -0.44 17.67
N VAL A 132 3.30 0.16 18.38
CA VAL A 132 4.62 0.49 17.84
C VAL A 132 5.70 -0.22 18.66
N ASN A 133 6.55 -1.02 17.99
CA ASN A 133 7.62 -1.79 18.64
C ASN A 133 8.93 -1.02 18.80
N LYS A 134 9.08 0.06 18.05
CA LYS A 134 10.29 0.88 17.94
C LYS A 134 9.90 2.35 18.13
N ASP A 135 10.73 3.25 17.61
CA ASP A 135 10.53 4.68 17.76
C ASP A 135 9.40 5.20 16.87
N VAL A 136 8.70 6.21 17.36
CA VAL A 136 7.78 7.03 16.57
C VAL A 136 8.54 8.29 16.17
N THR A 137 8.65 8.57 14.87
CA THR A 137 9.18 9.82 14.34
C THR A 137 8.03 10.60 13.69
N LEU A 138 7.89 11.88 14.03
CA LEU A 138 6.90 12.78 13.46
C LEU A 138 7.63 13.99 12.86
N ASP A 139 7.23 14.40 11.65
CA ASP A 139 7.75 15.61 11.01
C ASP A 139 7.10 16.89 11.58
N ALA A 140 5.91 16.74 12.17
CA ALA A 140 5.13 17.80 12.79
C ALA A 140 4.75 17.44 14.25
N ASP A 141 3.86 18.24 14.84
CA ASP A 141 3.45 18.10 16.24
C ASP A 141 2.64 16.82 16.52
N LEU A 142 2.81 16.26 17.72
CA LEU A 142 1.85 15.31 18.30
C LEU A 142 0.72 16.08 18.98
N VAL A 143 -0.47 16.05 18.39
CA VAL A 143 -1.67 16.69 18.95
C VAL A 143 -2.57 15.65 19.61
N VAL A 144 -2.90 15.87 20.89
CA VAL A 144 -3.81 15.01 21.66
C VAL A 144 -5.04 15.82 22.06
N THR A 145 -6.20 15.50 21.48
CA THR A 145 -7.41 16.33 21.59
C THR A 145 -8.42 15.84 22.62
N LYS A 146 -8.28 14.61 23.12
CA LYS A 146 -9.22 14.05 24.11
C LYS A 146 -9.05 14.74 25.46
N ALA A 147 -10.15 15.19 26.06
CA ALA A 147 -10.15 16.01 27.29
C ALA A 147 -9.44 15.38 28.50
N ALA A 148 -9.45 14.04 28.59
CA ALA A 148 -8.70 13.30 29.58
C ALA A 148 -7.88 12.23 28.86
N THR A 149 -6.57 12.45 28.76
CA THR A 149 -5.60 11.46 28.27
C THR A 149 -4.54 11.22 29.31
N ALA A 150 -4.17 9.96 29.51
CA ALA A 150 -3.03 9.58 30.33
C ALA A 150 -1.86 9.20 29.42
N TRP A 151 -0.66 9.69 29.75
CA TRP A 151 0.59 9.20 29.19
C TRP A 151 1.30 8.37 30.26
N THR A 152 1.32 7.06 30.08
CA THR A 152 1.85 6.12 31.08
C THR A 152 3.14 5.49 30.56
N HIS A 153 4.26 5.73 31.26
CA HIS A 153 5.49 4.96 31.07
C HIS A 153 5.55 3.87 32.14
N SER A 154 5.35 2.61 31.75
CA SER A 154 5.34 1.46 32.67
C SER A 154 6.62 0.62 32.63
N GLY A 155 7.62 1.03 31.86
CA GLY A 155 8.93 0.38 31.85
C GLY A 155 9.69 0.63 33.16
N GLY A 156 10.66 -0.22 33.48
CA GLY A 156 11.50 -0.09 34.69
C GLY A 156 12.52 1.06 34.67
N THR A 157 12.37 2.02 33.75
CA THR A 157 13.27 3.16 33.52
C THR A 157 12.51 4.49 33.62
N SER A 158 13.21 5.61 33.44
CA SER A 158 12.60 6.94 33.44
C SER A 158 12.01 7.32 32.07
N LEU A 159 10.92 8.09 32.08
CA LEU A 159 10.50 8.86 30.91
C LEU A 159 11.40 10.09 30.79
N VAL A 160 12.08 10.26 29.66
CA VAL A 160 12.92 11.43 29.38
C VAL A 160 12.21 12.31 28.36
N VAL A 161 12.01 13.59 28.71
CA VAL A 161 11.50 14.62 27.79
C VAL A 161 12.58 15.69 27.67
N THR A 162 13.02 15.97 26.45
CA THR A 162 14.14 16.89 26.19
C THR A 162 13.80 17.81 25.03
N SER A 163 14.22 19.08 25.13
CA SER A 163 14.26 20.02 24.02
C SER A 163 15.70 20.47 23.84
N THR A 164 16.20 20.38 22.61
CA THR A 164 17.59 20.79 22.27
C THR A 164 17.70 22.27 21.97
N ASN A 165 16.60 22.91 21.56
CA ASN A 165 16.56 24.29 21.08
C ASN A 165 15.54 25.16 21.82
N GLY A 166 15.09 24.75 23.02
CA GLY A 166 14.09 25.48 23.80
C GLY A 166 13.82 24.87 25.17
N PHE A 167 12.78 25.36 25.83
CA PHE A 167 12.30 24.80 27.09
C PHE A 167 11.13 23.84 26.86
N VAL A 168 10.98 22.88 27.78
CA VAL A 168 9.75 22.08 27.87
C VAL A 168 8.73 22.89 28.66
N LYS A 169 7.63 23.28 28.02
CA LYS A 169 6.54 24.02 28.66
C LYS A 169 5.48 23.04 29.18
N VAL A 170 5.23 23.05 30.48
CA VAL A 170 4.11 22.33 31.10
C VAL A 170 3.15 23.36 31.66
N VAL A 171 1.88 23.27 31.29
CA VAL A 171 0.83 24.20 31.73
C VAL A 171 -0.26 23.39 32.42
N SER A 172 -0.69 23.87 33.57
CA SER A 172 -1.85 23.37 34.29
C SER A 172 -2.89 24.48 34.35
N SER A 173 -4.18 24.13 34.23
CA SER A 173 -5.28 25.04 34.60
C SER A 173 -5.47 25.11 36.12
N SER A 174 -4.82 24.22 36.87
CA SER A 174 -4.68 24.29 38.33
C SER A 174 -3.47 25.14 38.73
N GLN A 175 -3.37 25.52 40.01
CA GLN A 175 -2.27 26.36 40.50
C GLN A 175 -0.89 25.67 40.47
N TYR A 176 -0.85 24.33 40.47
CA TYR A 176 0.39 23.57 40.52
C TYR A 176 0.41 22.49 39.43
N VAL A 177 1.60 22.28 38.87
CA VAL A 177 1.98 21.00 38.27
C VAL A 177 2.52 20.16 39.42
N ASP A 178 1.91 19.01 39.65
CA ASP A 178 2.42 18.10 40.67
C ASP A 178 3.71 17.44 40.15
N VAL A 179 4.76 17.51 40.95
CA VAL A 179 6.05 16.91 40.66
C VAL A 179 6.45 16.17 41.92
N GLU A 180 6.10 14.89 42.00
CA GLU A 180 6.54 14.06 43.11
C GLU A 180 8.05 13.86 42.97
N SER A 181 8.82 14.38 43.93
CA SER A 181 10.20 13.96 44.13
C SER A 181 10.15 12.55 44.69
N VAL A 182 10.55 11.57 43.89
CA VAL A 182 10.73 10.18 44.34
C VAL A 182 12.13 10.00 44.91
#